data_AF-A0A9D7CIF9-F1
#
_entry.id   AF-A0A9D7CIF9-F1
#
_cell.length_a   1.000
_cell.length_b   1.000
_cell.length_c   1.000
_cell.angle_alpha   90.00
_cell.angle_beta   90.00
_cell.angle_gamma   90.00
#
_symmetry.space_group_name_H-M   'P 1'
#
loop_
_entity.id
_entity.type
_entity.pdbx_description
1 polymer ?
#
loop_
_entity_poly.entity_id
_entity_poly.type
_entity_poly.pdbx_seq_one_letter_code
_entity_poly.pdbx_strand_id
1 'polypeptide(L)' 'MTDPHPPRVGDLAPDFALPDLNGALVSLADVRRTAHVVVHFVREFT' A
#
# COMPACT_ATOMS: atom_id res chain seq x y z
N MET A 1 -13.79 6.81 -7.49
CA MET A 1 -14.67 6.67 -6.32
C MET A 1 -14.50 5.23 -5.86
N THR A 2 -13.53 5.00 -4.98
CA THR A 2 -13.13 3.65 -4.55
C THR A 2 -14.06 3.22 -3.44
N ASP A 3 -14.82 2.15 -3.67
CA ASP A 3 -15.64 1.51 -2.65
C ASP A 3 -14.71 0.94 -1.56
N PRO A 4 -14.93 1.21 -0.27
CA PRO A 4 -14.06 0.76 0.81
C PRO A 4 -14.29 -0.73 1.11
N HIS A 5 -14.02 -1.58 0.12
CA HIS A 5 -13.98 -3.02 0.30
C HIS A 5 -12.54 -3.50 0.47
N PRO A 6 -12.32 -4.60 1.23
CA PRO A 6 -11.03 -5.28 1.23
C PRO A 6 -10.61 -5.67 -0.20
N PRO A 7 -9.34 -5.53 -0.58
CA PRO A 7 -8.85 -5.96 -1.89
C PRO A 7 -9.09 -7.46 -2.09
N ARG A 8 -9.53 -7.86 -3.28
CA ARG A 8 -9.68 -9.27 -3.68
C ARG A 8 -8.68 -9.64 -4.75
N VAL A 9 -8.42 -10.95 -4.90
CA VAL A 9 -7.54 -11.45 -5.97
C VAL A 9 -8.15 -11.09 -7.33
N GLY A 10 -7.35 -10.47 -8.19
CA GLY A 10 -7.77 -9.98 -9.51
C GLY A 10 -8.20 -8.52 -9.54
N ASP A 11 -8.43 -7.88 -8.39
CA ASP A 11 -8.69 -6.45 -8.32
C ASP A 11 -7.44 -5.65 -8.72
N LEU A 12 -7.65 -4.50 -9.35
CA LEU A 12 -6.59 -3.51 -9.47
C LEU A 12 -6.21 -3.04 -8.06
N ALA A 13 -4.91 -3.04 -7.76
CA ALA A 13 -4.42 -2.54 -6.49
C ALA A 13 -4.86 -1.07 -6.29
N PRO A 14 -5.30 -0.68 -5.07
CA PRO A 14 -5.79 0.67 -4.82
C PRO A 14 -4.67 1.69 -4.98
N ASP A 15 -5.02 2.88 -5.47
CA ASP A 15 -4.09 3.99 -5.49
C ASP A 15 -3.99 4.60 -4.08
N PHE A 16 -2.79 4.55 -3.50
CA PHE A 16 -2.46 5.21 -2.26
C PHE A 16 -1.02 5.71 -2.27
N ALA A 17 -0.71 6.63 -1.35
CA ALA A 17 0.63 7.12 -1.07
C ALA A 17 0.87 7.12 0.44
N LEU A 18 2.07 6.72 0.85
CA LEU A 18 2.50 6.68 2.25
C LEU A 18 3.91 7.26 2.36
N PRO A 19 4.28 7.87 3.50
CA PRO A 19 5.65 8.24 3.77
C PRO A 19 6.52 6.97 3.91
N ASP A 20 7.73 7.02 3.35
CA ASP A 20 8.76 6.03 3.61
C ASP A 20 9.41 6.25 5.01
N LEU A 21 10.42 5.44 5.32
CA LEU A 21 11.15 5.54 6.59
C LEU A 21 11.94 6.85 6.77
N ASN A 22 12.17 7.60 5.68
CA ASN A 22 12.81 8.91 5.69
C ASN A 22 11.79 10.05 5.64
N GLY A 23 10.48 9.75 5.64
CA GLY A 23 9.40 10.71 5.51
C GLY A 23 9.11 11.18 4.08
N ALA A 24 9.78 10.63 3.06
CA ALA A 24 9.50 10.93 1.67
C ALA A 24 8.19 10.26 1.25
N LEU A 25 7.29 11.01 0.62
CA LEU A 25 6.02 10.46 0.14
C LEU A 25 6.26 9.55 -1.07
N VAL A 26 5.85 8.28 -0.97
CA VAL A 26 5.97 7.28 -2.03
C VAL A 26 4.57 6.79 -2.42
N SER A 27 4.27 6.80 -3.71
CA SER A 27 3.01 6.24 -4.22
C SER A 27 3.17 4.75 -4.53
N LEU A 28 2.06 4.00 -4.44
CA LEU A 28 2.07 2.61 -4.88
C LEU A 28 2.52 2.48 -6.33
N ALA A 29 2.20 3.45 -7.21
CA ALA A 29 2.56 3.44 -8.62
C ALA A 29 4.08 3.49 -8.87
N ASP A 30 4.82 4.19 -8.00
CA ASP A 30 6.29 4.29 -8.10
C ASP A 30 6.97 2.94 -7.91
N VAL A 31 6.33 2.06 -7.13
CA VAL A 31 6.81 0.71 -6.82
C VAL A 31 6.08 -0.37 -7.62
N ARG A 32 5.48 -0.11 -8.80
CA ARG A 32 4.82 -1.15 -9.64
C ARG A 32 5.74 -1.84 -10.65
N ARG A 33 7.04 -1.51 -10.65
CA ARG A 33 7.98 -1.93 -11.71
C ARG A 33 8.38 -3.42 -11.64
N THR A 34 8.07 -4.10 -10.53
CA THR A 34 8.34 -5.53 -10.28
C THR A 34 7.15 -6.18 -9.56
N ALA A 35 7.18 -7.47 -9.22
CA ALA A 35 6.21 -8.03 -8.29
C ALA A 35 6.52 -7.50 -6.87
N HIS A 36 5.54 -6.86 -6.22
CA HIS A 36 5.71 -6.29 -4.87
C HIS A 36 4.66 -6.84 -3.91
N VAL A 37 5.08 -7.06 -2.66
CA VAL A 37 4.21 -7.47 -1.56
C VAL A 37 4.11 -6.31 -0.58
N VAL A 38 2.89 -5.86 -0.31
CA VAL A 38 2.61 -4.83 0.71
C VAL A 38 2.06 -5.52 1.95
N VAL A 39 2.69 -5.28 3.10
CA VAL A 39 2.26 -5.83 4.39
C VAL A 39 1.96 -4.67 5.32
N HIS A 40 0.74 -4.63 5.84
CA HIS A 40 0.35 -3.72 6.92
C HIS A 40 0.32 -4.49 8.23
N PHE A 41 1.02 -3.98 9.24
CA PHE A 41 1.04 -4.56 10.59
C PHE A 41 0.92 -3.44 11.62
N VAL A 42 0.26 -3.74 12.73
CA VAL A 42 0.20 -2.87 13.90
C VAL A 42 1.07 -3.51 14.97
N ARG A 43 2.00 -2.74 15.54
CA ARG A 43 2.81 -3.19 16.66
C ARG A 43 2.20 -2.67 17.94
N GLU A 44 1.71 -3.57 18.79
CA GLU A 44 1.36 -3.23 20.16
C GLU A 44 2.65 -3.15 20.99
N PHE A 45 2.86 -2.02 21.64
CA PHE A 45 3.92 -1.87 22.64
C PHE A 45 3.32 -2.21 24.00
N THR A 46 3.74 -3.34 24.57
CA THR A 46 3.47 -3.67 25.98
C THR A 46 4.48 -3.05 26.91
#